data_AF-A0A0D8XQJ8-F1
#
_entry.id   AF-A0A0D8XQJ8-F1
#
_cell.length_a   1.000
_cell.length_b   1.000
_cell.length_c   1.000
_cell.angle_alpha   90.00
_cell.angle_beta   90.00
_cell.angle_gamma   90.00
#
_symmetry.space_group_name_H-M   'P 1'
#
loop_
_entity.id
_entity.type
_entity.pdbx_description
1 polymer ?
#
loop_
_entity_poly.entity_id
_entity_poly.type
_entity_poly.pdbx_seq_one_letter_code
_entity_poly.pdbx_strand_id
1 'polypeptide(L)'
;MNVSQKVVPFCRLSNVMRTLAIMTIYSMNLRVDQIPKFGEKNTLVTILPSVFWHNLSILHSGASVALDARFGDILDFVKDFDFIDVDYIVVPVNEWEHWSLVIICHPFTASARMVCFDSQQSEDLNNMQNIAILCDGFLKYVWMRRRKYPLCSSEPMCCITPGCLPQQSNNFDCGLYIVEFARRFLLAPPYNLDEFNFSVEYPDFSIEGKRRDIQNTILSLCSNRELWVPILEFLNRDSEEN
;
A
#
# COMPACT_ATOMS: atom_id res chain seq x y z
N MET A 1 5.30 -24.22 38.96
CA MET A 1 6.33 -23.90 37.96
C MET A 1 5.82 -22.73 37.14
N ASN A 2 6.35 -21.53 37.40
CA ASN A 2 5.98 -20.31 36.68
C ASN A 2 6.67 -20.32 35.32
N VAL A 3 5.90 -20.45 34.24
CA VAL A 3 6.38 -20.18 32.89
C VAL A 3 6.26 -18.67 32.69
N SER A 4 7.38 -17.96 32.81
CA SER A 4 7.42 -16.55 32.41
C SER A 4 7.28 -16.47 30.90
N GLN A 5 6.10 -16.10 30.42
CA GLN A 5 5.96 -15.60 29.05
C GLN A 5 6.73 -14.29 28.99
N LYS A 6 7.93 -14.33 28.39
CA LYS A 6 8.65 -13.12 27.98
C LYS A 6 7.80 -12.39 26.96
N VAL A 7 7.05 -11.39 27.41
CA VAL A 7 6.43 -10.40 26.52
C VAL A 7 7.57 -9.63 25.89
N VAL A 8 7.80 -9.87 24.60
CA VAL A 8 8.78 -9.12 23.82
C VAL A 8 8.18 -7.73 23.59
N PRO A 9 8.87 -6.64 23.99
CA PRO A 9 8.39 -5.28 23.75
C PRO A 9 8.05 -5.08 22.27
N PHE A 10 6.99 -4.31 21.97
CA PHE A 10 6.59 -3.97 20.60
C PHE A 10 7.75 -3.38 19.79
N CYS A 11 8.68 -2.68 20.46
CA CYS A 11 9.94 -2.16 19.92
C CYS A 11 11.00 -3.22 19.54
N ARG A 12 10.78 -4.51 19.82
CA ARG A 12 11.66 -5.64 19.49
C ARG A 12 11.08 -6.63 18.47
N LEU A 13 9.87 -6.40 17.95
CA LEU A 13 9.35 -7.12 16.78
C LEU A 13 9.99 -6.56 15.51
N SER A 14 10.42 -7.42 14.59
CA SER A 14 11.11 -7.05 13.36
C SER A 14 10.28 -6.05 12.53
N ASN A 15 10.96 -5.12 11.85
CA ASN A 15 10.36 -4.01 11.09
C ASN A 15 9.23 -4.45 10.13
N VAL A 16 9.30 -5.68 9.62
CA VAL A 16 8.32 -6.29 8.70
C VAL A 16 6.95 -6.52 9.34
N MET A 17 6.88 -6.88 10.63
CA MET A 17 5.62 -7.22 11.31
C MET A 17 4.81 -5.98 11.73
N ARG A 18 5.43 -4.81 11.83
CA ARG A 18 4.75 -3.57 12.25
C ARG A 18 3.92 -2.95 11.13
N THR A 19 4.41 -2.95 9.90
CA THR A 19 3.70 -2.33 8.77
C THR A 19 2.55 -3.18 8.23
N LEU A 20 2.64 -4.52 8.32
CA LEU A 20 1.56 -5.45 7.97
C LEU A 20 0.29 -5.20 8.79
N ALA A 21 0.45 -4.95 10.10
CA ALA A 21 -0.66 -4.61 10.98
C ALA A 21 -1.16 -3.17 10.75
N ILE A 22 -0.27 -2.21 10.49
CA ILE A 22 -0.67 -0.80 10.31
C ILE A 22 -1.42 -0.60 8.98
N MET A 23 -0.95 -1.14 7.86
CA MET A 23 -1.68 -1.04 6.60
C MET A 23 -3.02 -1.79 6.69
N THR A 24 -3.06 -2.99 7.27
CA THR A 24 -4.31 -3.75 7.39
C THR A 24 -5.31 -3.08 8.35
N ILE A 25 -4.85 -2.60 9.52
CA ILE A 25 -5.70 -1.95 10.52
C ILE A 25 -6.11 -0.55 10.07
N TYR A 26 -5.23 0.24 9.45
CA TYR A 26 -5.57 1.56 8.91
C TYR A 26 -6.41 1.45 7.64
N SER A 27 -6.29 0.38 6.85
CA SER A 27 -7.22 0.10 5.75
C SER A 27 -8.59 -0.39 6.24
N MET A 28 -8.64 -1.09 7.38
CA MET A 28 -9.90 -1.46 8.04
C MET A 28 -10.55 -0.28 8.81
N ASN A 29 -9.77 0.72 9.23
CA ASN A 29 -10.22 1.93 9.96
C ASN A 29 -10.20 3.23 9.15
N LEU A 30 -9.74 3.22 7.90
CA LEU A 30 -10.36 4.01 6.85
C LEU A 30 -11.80 3.54 6.89
N ARG A 31 -12.61 4.20 7.72
CA ARG A 31 -14.04 4.02 7.74
C ARG A 31 -14.41 4.08 6.27
N VAL A 32 -14.84 2.96 5.70
CA VAL A 32 -15.45 2.94 4.37
C VAL A 32 -16.57 4.00 4.32
N ASP A 33 -17.13 4.36 5.49
CA ASP A 33 -18.05 5.46 5.74
C ASP A 33 -17.49 6.90 5.57
N GLN A 34 -16.17 7.11 5.50
CA GLN A 34 -15.53 8.42 5.31
C GLN A 34 -14.83 8.60 3.96
N ILE A 35 -14.77 7.56 3.10
CA ILE A 35 -14.53 7.79 1.67
C ILE A 35 -15.68 8.68 1.20
N PRO A 36 -15.41 9.93 0.76
CA PRO A 36 -16.49 10.83 0.39
C PRO A 36 -17.30 10.16 -0.71
N LYS A 37 -18.61 9.98 -0.46
CA LYS A 37 -19.60 9.65 -1.50
C LYS A 37 -19.76 10.86 -2.42
N PHE A 38 -18.70 11.28 -3.10
CA PHE A 38 -18.76 12.40 -4.02
C PHE A 38 -19.23 11.88 -5.38
N GLY A 39 -20.53 12.07 -5.65
CA GLY A 39 -21.17 11.77 -6.93
C GLY A 39 -21.57 10.31 -7.13
N GLU A 40 -22.64 9.87 -6.45
CA GLU A 40 -23.52 8.70 -6.76
C GLU A 40 -22.91 7.30 -7.02
N LYS A 41 -21.59 7.12 -7.16
CA LYS A 41 -20.95 5.82 -7.37
C LYS A 41 -20.20 5.36 -6.14
N ASN A 42 -20.44 4.11 -5.78
CA ASN A 42 -19.68 3.40 -4.77
C ASN A 42 -18.31 3.07 -5.37
N THR A 43 -17.25 3.76 -4.95
CA THR A 43 -15.88 3.45 -5.40
C THR A 43 -15.47 2.06 -4.92
N LEU A 44 -15.04 1.21 -5.84
CA LEU A 44 -14.61 -0.15 -5.55
C LEU A 44 -13.08 -0.21 -5.46
N VAL A 45 -12.57 -0.58 -4.28
CA VAL A 45 -11.14 -0.58 -3.99
C VAL A 45 -10.70 -1.96 -3.51
N THR A 46 -9.64 -2.48 -4.11
CA THR A 46 -8.97 -3.69 -3.67
C THR A 46 -7.64 -3.35 -3.04
N ILE A 47 -7.45 -3.70 -1.77
CA ILE A 47 -6.20 -3.46 -1.06
C ILE A 47 -5.47 -4.79 -0.88
N LEU A 48 -4.33 -4.94 -1.54
CA LEU A 48 -3.53 -6.15 -1.45
C LEU A 48 -2.66 -6.13 -0.19
N PRO A 49 -2.48 -7.28 0.49
CA PRO A 49 -1.55 -7.37 1.59
C PRO A 49 -0.12 -7.26 1.07
N SER A 50 0.80 -6.68 1.83
CA SER A 50 2.20 -6.49 1.38
C SER A 50 2.93 -7.79 1.01
N VAL A 51 2.49 -8.94 1.56
CA VAL A 51 3.02 -10.26 1.19
C VAL A 51 2.75 -10.61 -0.28
N PHE A 52 1.73 -10.00 -0.90
CA PHE A 52 1.50 -10.12 -2.34
C PHE A 52 2.73 -9.68 -3.13
N TRP A 53 3.30 -8.52 -2.80
CA TRP A 53 4.50 -8.01 -3.48
C TRP A 53 5.67 -8.97 -3.34
N HIS A 54 5.90 -9.46 -2.12
CA HIS A 54 6.97 -10.43 -1.84
C HIS A 54 6.84 -11.70 -2.70
N ASN A 55 5.63 -12.26 -2.81
CA ASN A 55 5.38 -13.44 -3.64
C ASN A 55 5.56 -13.13 -5.14
N LEU A 56 5.16 -11.94 -5.58
CA LEU A 56 5.28 -11.53 -6.98
C LEU A 56 6.73 -11.27 -7.40
N SER A 57 7.55 -10.66 -6.54
CA SER A 57 8.92 -10.26 -6.87
C SER A 57 9.93 -11.41 -6.85
N ILE A 58 9.74 -12.42 -5.99
CA ILE A 58 10.63 -13.60 -5.90
C ILE A 58 10.66 -14.40 -7.21
N LEU A 59 9.57 -14.41 -7.97
CA LEU A 59 9.44 -15.20 -9.19
C LEU A 59 10.00 -14.47 -10.44
N HIS A 60 10.77 -13.40 -10.25
CA HIS A 60 11.40 -12.64 -11.32
C HIS A 60 12.73 -13.24 -11.82
N SER A 61 13.27 -14.28 -11.16
CA SER A 61 14.58 -14.84 -11.49
C SER A 61 14.49 -16.09 -12.38
N GLY A 62 14.31 -15.93 -13.70
CA GLY A 62 14.51 -17.02 -14.67
C GLY A 62 13.93 -16.77 -16.06
N ALA A 63 14.71 -17.07 -17.11
CA ALA A 63 14.35 -16.90 -18.52
C ALA A 63 13.05 -17.61 -18.94
N SER A 64 12.29 -16.99 -19.87
CA SER A 64 11.12 -17.53 -20.60
C SER A 64 10.35 -18.66 -19.91
N VAL A 65 9.93 -18.43 -18.67
CA VAL A 65 9.06 -19.35 -17.95
C VAL A 65 7.62 -19.13 -18.42
N ALA A 66 6.87 -20.22 -18.66
CA ALA A 66 5.45 -20.13 -18.98
C ALA A 66 4.73 -19.27 -17.93
N LEU A 67 3.79 -18.41 -18.37
CA LEU A 67 3.08 -17.47 -17.48
C LEU A 67 2.45 -18.17 -16.27
N ASP A 68 1.99 -19.41 -16.43
CA ASP A 68 1.43 -20.23 -15.36
C ASP A 68 2.42 -20.52 -14.25
N ALA A 69 3.66 -20.88 -14.60
CA ALA A 69 4.72 -21.10 -13.63
C ALA A 69 5.22 -19.79 -13.01
N ARG A 70 4.95 -18.64 -13.65
CA ARG A 70 5.28 -17.31 -13.12
C ARG A 70 4.22 -16.75 -12.18
N PHE A 71 2.93 -16.92 -12.50
CA PHE A 71 1.83 -16.20 -11.86
C PHE A 71 0.73 -17.10 -11.29
N GLY A 72 0.76 -18.41 -11.52
CA GLY A 72 -0.27 -19.37 -11.09
C GLY A 72 -0.48 -19.37 -9.57
N ASP A 73 0.58 -19.59 -8.80
CA ASP A 73 0.51 -19.64 -7.33
C ASP A 73 0.06 -18.30 -6.73
N ILE A 74 0.45 -17.18 -7.36
CA ILE A 74 0.05 -15.83 -6.94
C ILE A 74 -1.44 -15.63 -7.21
N LEU A 75 -1.94 -16.07 -8.37
CA LEU A 75 -3.36 -15.99 -8.71
C LEU A 75 -4.21 -16.79 -7.72
N ASP A 76 -3.74 -17.97 -7.31
CA ASP A 76 -4.40 -18.79 -6.29
C ASP A 76 -4.34 -18.13 -4.91
N PHE A 77 -3.22 -17.49 -4.55
CA PHE A 77 -3.09 -16.70 -3.32
C PHE A 77 -4.09 -15.54 -3.25
N VAL A 78 -4.37 -14.86 -4.38
CA VAL A 78 -5.34 -13.75 -4.43
C VAL A 78 -6.70 -14.15 -5.03
N LYS A 79 -7.06 -15.43 -4.99
CA LYS A 79 -8.30 -15.94 -5.61
C LYS A 79 -9.57 -15.24 -5.09
N ASP A 80 -9.58 -14.89 -3.81
CA ASP A 80 -10.74 -14.28 -3.12
C ASP A 80 -10.75 -12.75 -3.20
N PHE A 81 -9.75 -12.14 -3.84
CA PHE A 81 -9.70 -10.70 -4.08
C PHE A 81 -10.34 -10.37 -5.42
N ASP A 82 -11.12 -9.29 -5.45
CA ASP A 82 -11.69 -8.73 -6.67
C ASP A 82 -10.64 -7.88 -7.39
N PHE A 83 -10.39 -8.17 -8.65
CA PHE A 83 -9.51 -7.34 -9.51
C PHE A 83 -10.29 -6.72 -10.66
N ILE A 84 -11.44 -7.30 -10.96
CA ILE A 84 -12.23 -7.00 -12.16
C ILE A 84 -13.33 -6.03 -11.75
N ASP A 85 -13.59 -5.03 -12.58
CA ASP A 85 -14.61 -4.01 -12.37
C ASP A 85 -14.42 -3.21 -11.05
N VAL A 86 -13.16 -3.08 -10.59
CA VAL A 86 -12.77 -2.20 -9.47
C VAL A 86 -12.20 -0.89 -10.01
N ASP A 87 -12.33 0.19 -9.24
CA ASP A 87 -11.77 1.50 -9.60
C ASP A 87 -10.29 1.61 -9.24
N TYR A 88 -9.88 1.02 -8.11
CA TYR A 88 -8.51 1.11 -7.62
C TYR A 88 -7.99 -0.22 -7.06
N ILE A 89 -6.73 -0.54 -7.34
CA ILE A 89 -5.99 -1.61 -6.67
C ILE A 89 -4.79 -0.98 -5.96
N VAL A 90 -4.73 -1.14 -4.65
CA VAL A 90 -3.66 -0.63 -3.79
C VAL A 90 -2.67 -1.76 -3.54
N VAL A 91 -1.41 -1.53 -3.89
CA VAL A 91 -0.31 -2.48 -3.78
C VAL A 91 0.79 -1.87 -2.91
N PRO A 92 0.84 -2.20 -1.61
CA PRO A 92 1.97 -1.86 -0.76
C PRO A 92 3.20 -2.66 -1.20
N VAL A 93 4.30 -1.95 -1.47
CA VAL A 93 5.56 -2.53 -1.91
C VAL A 93 6.55 -2.42 -0.75
N ASN A 94 7.19 -3.53 -0.40
CA ASN A 94 8.25 -3.57 0.60
C ASN A 94 9.47 -4.27 0.01
N GLU A 95 10.54 -3.50 -0.18
CA GLU A 95 11.84 -3.99 -0.64
C GLU A 95 12.93 -3.44 0.25
N TRP A 96 13.79 -4.32 0.77
CA TRP A 96 14.98 -3.91 1.55
C TRP A 96 14.68 -2.97 2.72
N GLU A 97 13.61 -3.26 3.48
CA GLU A 97 13.13 -2.43 4.61
C GLU A 97 12.59 -1.04 4.21
N HIS A 98 12.42 -0.79 2.91
CA HIS A 98 11.81 0.42 2.38
C HIS A 98 10.38 0.15 1.92
N TRP A 99 9.48 1.08 2.26
CA TRP A 99 8.08 1.01 1.86
C TRP A 99 7.78 2.04 0.79
N SER A 100 7.25 1.57 -0.33
CA SER A 100 6.66 2.38 -1.38
C SER A 100 5.24 1.90 -1.66
N LEU A 101 4.50 2.64 -2.48
CA LEU A 101 3.10 2.39 -2.76
C LEU A 101 2.84 2.46 -4.25
N VAL A 102 2.06 1.51 -4.74
CA VAL A 102 1.50 1.58 -6.09
C VAL A 102 -0.01 1.57 -6.00
N ILE A 103 -0.66 2.50 -6.70
CA ILE A 103 -2.12 2.52 -6.89
C ILE A 103 -2.40 2.36 -8.38
N ILE A 104 -3.03 1.25 -8.75
CA ILE A 104 -3.50 1.01 -10.12
C ILE A 104 -4.92 1.55 -10.23
N CYS A 105 -5.13 2.47 -11.17
CA CYS A 105 -6.38 3.17 -11.41
C CYS A 105 -7.07 2.62 -12.65
N HIS A 106 -8.37 2.34 -12.54
CA HIS A 106 -9.23 1.84 -13.61
C HIS A 106 -8.61 0.65 -14.36
N PRO A 107 -8.19 -0.41 -13.65
CA PRO A 107 -7.54 -1.56 -14.26
C PRO A 107 -8.38 -2.12 -15.41
N PHE A 108 -7.69 -2.60 -16.44
CA PHE A 108 -8.29 -3.23 -17.62
C PHE A 108 -9.08 -2.30 -18.56
N THR A 109 -9.01 -0.98 -18.36
CA THR A 109 -9.62 0.03 -19.24
C THR A 109 -8.57 0.78 -20.07
N ALA A 110 -9.01 1.54 -21.07
CA ALA A 110 -8.12 2.43 -21.84
C ALA A 110 -7.53 3.58 -20.99
N SER A 111 -8.18 3.93 -19.88
CA SER A 111 -7.71 4.93 -18.92
C SER A 111 -6.86 4.33 -17.80
N ALA A 112 -6.43 3.06 -17.92
CA ALA A 112 -5.62 2.43 -16.90
C ALA A 112 -4.30 3.18 -16.69
N ARG A 113 -3.98 3.45 -15.42
CA ARG A 113 -2.74 4.10 -14.98
C ARG A 113 -2.23 3.46 -13.72
N MET A 114 -0.92 3.43 -13.57
CA MET A 114 -0.26 3.03 -12.33
C MET A 114 0.40 4.25 -11.72
N VAL A 115 0.01 4.63 -10.51
CA VAL A 115 0.57 5.76 -9.79
C VAL A 115 1.48 5.24 -8.69
N CYS A 116 2.75 5.62 -8.75
CA CYS A 116 3.77 5.12 -7.84
C CYS A 116 4.19 6.24 -6.88
N PHE A 117 4.13 5.95 -5.58
CA PHE A 117 4.50 6.86 -4.51
C PHE A 117 5.69 6.31 -3.75
N ASP A 118 6.74 7.10 -3.68
CA ASP A 118 7.93 6.79 -2.90
C ASP A 118 8.39 8.07 -2.19
N SER A 119 8.41 8.03 -0.85
CA SER A 119 8.87 9.13 0.00
C SER A 119 10.39 9.18 0.14
N GLN A 120 11.10 8.16 -0.33
CA GLN A 120 12.55 8.11 -0.35
C GLN A 120 12.99 7.78 -1.77
N GLN A 121 12.59 8.60 -2.74
CA GLN A 121 12.91 8.38 -4.15
C GLN A 121 14.42 8.14 -4.28
N SER A 122 14.79 6.89 -4.50
CA SER A 122 16.14 6.55 -4.92
C SER A 122 16.31 7.05 -6.35
N GLU A 123 17.50 7.52 -6.71
CA GLU A 123 17.82 7.86 -8.11
C GLU A 123 17.67 6.67 -9.08
N ASP A 124 17.42 5.45 -8.56
CA ASP A 124 17.24 4.24 -9.35
C ASP A 124 15.81 4.09 -9.88
N LEU A 125 15.53 4.78 -10.99
CA LEU A 125 14.30 4.68 -11.78
C LEU A 125 13.98 3.23 -12.23
N ASN A 126 14.98 2.33 -12.25
CA ASN A 126 14.78 0.94 -12.67
C ASN A 126 13.86 0.19 -11.70
N ASN A 127 13.89 0.51 -10.40
CA ASN A 127 13.06 -0.19 -9.41
C ASN A 127 11.56 0.05 -9.67
N MET A 128 11.17 1.30 -9.89
CA MET A 128 9.78 1.65 -10.17
C MET A 128 9.28 1.07 -11.49
N GLN A 129 10.13 1.04 -12.52
CA GLN A 129 9.80 0.40 -13.80
C GLN A 129 9.66 -1.11 -13.66
N ASN A 130 10.52 -1.78 -12.87
CA ASN A 130 10.40 -3.20 -12.59
C ASN A 130 9.10 -3.53 -11.85
N ILE A 131 8.73 -2.72 -10.87
CA ILE A 131 7.43 -2.82 -10.17
C ILE A 131 6.28 -2.70 -11.16
N ALA A 132 6.32 -1.70 -12.05
CA ALA A 132 5.27 -1.50 -13.03
C ALA A 132 5.14 -2.67 -14.01
N ILE A 133 6.27 -3.19 -14.52
CA ILE A 133 6.29 -4.33 -15.44
C ILE A 133 5.71 -5.58 -14.76
N LEU A 134 6.08 -5.84 -13.51
CA LEU A 134 5.57 -7.00 -12.75
C LEU A 134 4.07 -6.91 -12.50
N CYS A 135 3.60 -5.77 -12.00
CA CYS A 135 2.18 -5.53 -11.73
C CYS A 135 1.34 -5.60 -13.03
N ASP A 136 1.78 -4.96 -14.11
CA ASP A 136 1.08 -5.01 -15.41
C ASP A 136 1.02 -6.44 -15.97
N GLY A 137 2.15 -7.17 -15.94
CA GLY A 137 2.21 -8.56 -16.38
C GLY A 137 1.27 -9.47 -15.58
N PHE A 138 1.25 -9.31 -14.26
CA PHE A 138 0.35 -10.07 -13.38
C PHE A 138 -1.13 -9.75 -13.66
N LEU A 139 -1.49 -8.48 -13.79
CA LEU A 139 -2.87 -8.09 -14.09
C LEU A 139 -3.34 -8.64 -15.44
N LYS A 140 -2.51 -8.56 -16.49
CA LYS A 140 -2.83 -9.15 -17.80
C LYS A 140 -3.07 -10.66 -17.69
N TYR A 141 -2.30 -11.35 -16.84
CA TYR A 141 -2.52 -12.76 -16.54
C TYR A 141 -3.85 -13.01 -15.79
N VAL A 142 -4.16 -12.21 -14.76
CA VAL A 142 -5.45 -12.26 -14.04
C VAL A 142 -6.61 -12.10 -15.02
N TRP A 143 -6.55 -11.11 -15.92
CA TRP A 143 -7.58 -10.87 -16.93
C TRP A 143 -7.79 -12.07 -17.84
N MET A 144 -6.70 -12.58 -18.42
CA MET A 144 -6.74 -13.75 -19.31
C MET A 144 -7.41 -14.94 -18.61
N ARG A 145 -7.08 -15.18 -17.34
CA ARG A 145 -7.59 -16.31 -16.55
C ARG A 145 -9.05 -16.14 -16.12
N ARG A 146 -9.46 -14.94 -15.74
CA ARG A 146 -10.81 -14.69 -15.20
C ARG A 146 -11.85 -14.38 -16.28
N ARG A 147 -11.49 -13.64 -17.34
CA ARG A 147 -12.44 -13.20 -18.39
C ARG A 147 -12.41 -14.08 -19.66
N LYS A 148 -11.32 -14.81 -19.92
CA LYS A 148 -11.17 -15.72 -21.09
C LYS A 148 -11.37 -15.06 -22.47
N TYR A 149 -11.28 -13.74 -22.57
CA TYR A 149 -11.22 -12.97 -23.82
C TYR A 149 -10.09 -11.92 -23.72
N PRO A 150 -9.52 -11.46 -24.85
CA PRO A 150 -8.36 -10.57 -24.83
C PRO A 150 -8.67 -9.22 -24.17
N LEU A 151 -7.67 -8.63 -23.53
CA LEU A 151 -7.75 -7.30 -22.96
C LEU A 151 -7.90 -6.26 -24.09
N CYS A 152 -8.57 -5.13 -23.80
CA CYS A 152 -8.77 -4.05 -24.76
C CYS A 152 -7.45 -3.50 -25.34
N SER A 153 -6.35 -3.59 -24.58
CA SER A 153 -5.02 -3.21 -25.01
C SER A 153 -3.98 -4.19 -24.48
N SER A 154 -3.00 -4.56 -25.32
CA SER A 154 -1.81 -5.30 -24.91
C SER A 154 -0.64 -4.39 -24.52
N GLU A 155 -0.76 -3.08 -24.78
CA GLU A 155 0.30 -2.10 -24.49
C GLU A 155 0.64 -2.05 -23.00
N PRO A 156 1.89 -1.73 -22.63
CA PRO A 156 2.27 -1.54 -21.25
C PRO A 156 1.41 -0.46 -20.58
N MET A 157 0.92 -0.74 -19.37
CA MET A 157 0.23 0.27 -18.57
C MET A 157 1.18 1.42 -18.23
N CYS A 158 0.73 2.66 -18.45
CA CYS A 158 1.54 3.83 -18.14
C CYS A 158 1.75 3.94 -16.62
N CYS A 159 3.01 4.16 -16.23
CA CYS A 159 3.45 4.36 -14.85
C CYS A 159 3.78 5.83 -14.62
N ILE A 160 3.20 6.42 -13.58
CA ILE A 160 3.26 7.85 -13.25
C ILE A 160 3.85 7.99 -11.85
N THR A 161 4.82 8.88 -11.72
CA THR A 161 5.28 9.39 -10.42
C THR A 161 4.74 10.80 -10.25
N PRO A 162 3.98 11.11 -9.19
CA PRO A 162 3.43 12.44 -8.97
C PRO A 162 4.52 13.50 -8.88
N GLY A 163 4.29 14.66 -9.49
CA GLY A 163 5.17 15.82 -9.33
C GLY A 163 5.14 16.35 -7.90
N CYS A 164 6.27 16.88 -7.41
CA CYS A 164 6.38 17.47 -6.07
C CYS A 164 5.92 16.55 -4.92
N LEU A 165 6.14 15.24 -5.05
CA LEU A 165 5.79 14.26 -4.03
C LEU A 165 6.60 14.51 -2.73
N PRO A 166 5.96 14.63 -1.55
CA PRO A 166 6.65 14.81 -0.28
C PRO A 166 7.72 13.73 -0.02
N GLN A 167 8.93 14.17 0.31
CA GLN A 167 10.05 13.29 0.62
C GLN A 167 10.30 13.25 2.13
N GLN A 168 10.58 12.07 2.66
CA GLN A 168 10.92 11.87 4.06
C GLN A 168 12.35 12.35 4.35
N SER A 169 12.55 12.91 5.54
CA SER A 169 13.87 13.36 6.01
C SER A 169 14.61 12.32 6.86
N ASN A 170 13.94 11.23 7.25
CA ASN A 170 14.48 10.14 8.06
C ASN A 170 14.42 8.80 7.31
N ASN A 171 14.89 7.71 7.92
CA ASN A 171 14.94 6.37 7.29
C ASN A 171 13.92 5.38 7.86
N PHE A 172 12.91 5.83 8.61
CA PHE A 172 12.00 4.94 9.35
C PHE A 172 10.51 5.30 9.22
N ASP A 173 10.18 6.41 8.55
CA ASP A 173 8.80 6.86 8.37
C ASP A 173 8.20 6.56 6.99
N CYS A 174 8.91 5.88 6.08
CA CYS A 174 8.37 5.47 4.76
C CYS A 174 7.00 4.79 4.87
N GLY A 175 6.82 3.95 5.90
CA GLY A 175 5.53 3.34 6.24
C GLY A 175 4.40 4.34 6.57
N LEU A 176 4.70 5.47 7.22
CA LEU A 176 3.72 6.53 7.49
C LEU A 176 3.35 7.30 6.22
N TYR A 177 4.35 7.60 5.39
CA TYR A 177 4.14 8.32 4.13
C TYR A 177 3.19 7.54 3.21
N ILE A 178 3.44 6.24 3.00
CA ILE A 178 2.56 5.44 2.12
C ILE A 178 1.13 5.33 2.65
N VAL A 179 0.93 5.33 3.98
CA VAL A 179 -0.41 5.36 4.58
C VAL A 179 -1.11 6.68 4.26
N GLU A 180 -0.44 7.81 4.45
CA GLU A 180 -1.03 9.13 4.19
C GLU A 180 -1.24 9.40 2.69
N PHE A 181 -0.33 8.93 1.83
CA PHE A 181 -0.49 8.96 0.37
C PHE A 181 -1.74 8.18 -0.07
N ALA A 182 -1.88 6.93 0.39
CA ALA A 182 -3.04 6.11 0.08
C ALA A 182 -4.33 6.77 0.57
N ARG A 183 -4.35 7.26 1.82
CA ARG A 183 -5.50 7.94 2.40
C ARG A 183 -5.93 9.13 1.56
N ARG A 184 -5.02 10.05 1.23
CA ARG A 184 -5.36 11.25 0.45
C ARG A 184 -5.86 10.90 -0.95
N PHE A 185 -5.16 10.01 -1.64
CA PHE A 185 -5.53 9.57 -2.98
C PHE A 185 -6.92 8.91 -3.01
N LEU A 186 -7.22 8.02 -2.06
CA LEU A 186 -8.52 7.32 -2.04
C LEU A 186 -9.67 8.21 -1.57
N LEU A 187 -9.39 9.25 -0.75
CA LEU A 187 -10.41 10.21 -0.31
C LEU A 187 -10.73 11.25 -1.39
N ALA A 188 -9.73 11.68 -2.16
CA ALA A 188 -9.88 12.72 -3.17
C ALA A 188 -8.92 12.46 -4.35
N PRO A 189 -9.20 11.47 -5.21
CA PRO A 189 -8.30 11.12 -6.30
C PRO A 189 -8.15 12.29 -7.30
N PRO A 190 -6.95 12.52 -7.86
CA PRO A 190 -6.74 13.59 -8.83
C PRO A 190 -7.56 13.35 -10.11
N TYR A 191 -8.10 14.41 -10.68
CA TYR A 191 -8.90 14.31 -11.92
C TYR A 191 -8.03 13.93 -13.13
N ASN A 192 -6.84 14.54 -13.25
CA ASN A 192 -5.89 14.26 -14.32
C ASN A 192 -4.63 13.59 -13.75
N LEU A 193 -4.53 12.27 -13.92
CA LEU A 193 -3.37 11.51 -13.46
C LEU A 193 -2.10 11.87 -14.24
N ASP A 194 -2.21 12.17 -15.54
CA ASP A 194 -1.05 12.45 -16.41
C ASP A 194 -0.36 13.79 -16.07
N GLU A 195 -1.05 14.70 -15.37
CA GLU A 195 -0.53 15.99 -14.88
C GLU A 195 -0.51 16.07 -13.34
N PHE A 196 -0.55 14.92 -12.66
CA PHE A 196 -0.73 14.87 -11.21
C PHE A 196 0.47 15.47 -10.47
N ASN A 197 0.23 16.63 -9.84
CA ASN A 197 1.14 17.27 -8.91
C ASN A 197 0.62 17.13 -7.47
N PHE A 198 1.39 16.46 -6.62
CA PHE A 198 0.97 16.12 -5.27
C PHE A 198 0.80 17.35 -4.37
N SER A 199 1.69 18.34 -4.44
CA SER A 199 1.62 19.50 -3.55
C SER A 199 0.49 20.46 -3.92
N VAL A 200 0.07 20.46 -5.19
CA VAL A 200 -1.09 21.22 -5.67
C VAL A 200 -2.40 20.56 -5.22
N GLU A 201 -2.51 19.24 -5.39
CA GLU A 201 -3.73 18.48 -5.02
C GLU A 201 -3.88 18.37 -3.50
N TYR A 202 -2.76 18.25 -2.78
CA TYR A 202 -2.74 17.98 -1.34
C TYR A 202 -1.82 18.96 -0.58
N PRO A 203 -2.16 20.27 -0.57
CA PRO A 203 -1.28 21.31 -0.01
C PRO A 203 -1.12 21.23 1.51
N ASP A 204 -2.04 20.56 2.21
CA ASP A 204 -2.05 20.38 3.66
C ASP A 204 -1.39 19.06 4.11
N PHE A 205 -0.60 18.41 3.23
CA PHE A 205 0.10 17.17 3.57
C PHE A 205 0.98 17.33 4.81
N SER A 206 0.79 16.43 5.79
CA SER A 206 1.62 16.35 6.98
C SER A 206 1.65 14.92 7.52
N ILE A 207 2.82 14.53 8.01
CA ILE A 207 3.05 13.29 8.77
C ILE A 207 3.10 13.51 10.29
N GLU A 208 3.01 14.77 10.74
CA GLU A 208 3.07 15.13 12.15
C GLU A 208 1.90 14.49 12.92
N GLY A 209 2.19 13.94 14.10
CA GLY A 209 1.17 13.29 14.94
C GLY A 209 0.63 11.96 14.41
N LYS A 210 0.87 11.59 13.15
CA LYS A 210 0.28 10.38 12.53
C LYS A 210 0.65 9.08 13.24
N ARG A 211 1.87 8.97 13.78
CA ARG A 211 2.30 7.83 14.61
C ARG A 211 1.40 7.66 15.83
N ARG A 212 1.09 8.77 16.50
CA ARG A 212 0.19 8.83 17.67
C ARG A 212 -1.25 8.54 17.26
N ASP A 213 -1.70 9.05 16.13
CA ASP A 213 -3.05 8.77 15.61
C ASP A 213 -3.25 7.28 15.32
N ILE A 214 -2.27 6.64 14.66
CA ILE A 214 -2.28 5.20 14.39
C ILE A 214 -2.31 4.41 15.70
N GLN A 215 -1.44 4.78 16.65
CA GLN A 215 -1.39 4.15 17.96
C GLN A 215 -2.73 4.25 18.69
N ASN A 216 -3.30 5.45 18.80
CA ASN A 216 -4.61 5.69 19.42
C ASN A 216 -5.73 4.91 18.73
N THR A 217 -5.70 4.87 17.41
CA THR A 217 -6.66 4.12 16.59
C THR A 217 -6.59 2.63 16.87
N ILE A 218 -5.41 2.02 16.84
CA ILE A 218 -5.20 0.59 17.14
C ILE A 218 -5.72 0.28 18.54
N LEU A 219 -5.39 1.12 19.52
CA LEU A 219 -5.81 0.91 20.91
C LEU A 219 -7.30 1.02 21.09
N SER A 220 -7.96 1.93 20.37
CA SER A 220 -9.42 2.07 20.40
C SER A 220 -10.13 0.81 19.92
N LEU A 221 -9.50 0.03 19.02
CA LEU A 221 -10.01 -1.25 18.53
C LEU A 221 -9.69 -2.43 19.45
N CYS A 222 -8.69 -2.31 20.32
CA CYS A 222 -8.29 -3.40 21.21
C CYS A 222 -9.33 -3.61 22.32
N SER A 223 -9.93 -4.79 22.39
CA SER A 223 -10.86 -5.17 23.47
C SER A 223 -10.24 -5.06 24.87
N ASN A 224 -8.91 -5.18 24.98
CA ASN A 224 -8.15 -5.09 26.23
C ASN A 224 -7.38 -3.77 26.37
N ARG A 225 -7.90 -2.65 25.82
CA ARG A 225 -7.21 -1.34 25.80
C ARG A 225 -6.61 -0.91 27.15
N GLU A 226 -7.28 -1.24 28.26
CA GLU A 226 -6.89 -0.85 29.62
C GLU A 226 -5.53 -1.42 30.03
N LEU A 227 -5.13 -2.58 29.50
CA LEU A 227 -3.83 -3.20 29.78
C LEU A 227 -2.67 -2.48 29.09
N TRP A 228 -2.94 -1.70 28.05
CA TRP A 228 -1.91 -1.02 27.25
C TRP A 228 -1.64 0.41 27.74
N VAL A 229 -2.58 1.05 28.42
CA VAL A 229 -2.48 2.46 28.89
C VAL A 229 -1.15 2.75 29.61
N PRO A 230 -0.70 1.96 30.60
CA PRO A 230 0.53 2.27 31.33
C PRO A 230 1.80 2.20 30.46
N ILE A 231 1.83 1.28 29.49
CA ILE A 231 2.97 1.11 28.57
C ILE A 231 3.04 2.31 27.62
N LEU A 232 1.90 2.86 27.20
CA LEU A 232 1.82 3.98 26.28
C LEU A 232 2.23 5.29 26.96
N GLU A 233 1.76 5.52 28.18
CA GLU A 233 2.19 6.65 29.00
C GLU A 233 3.70 6.62 29.28
N PHE A 234 4.29 5.43 29.36
CA PHE A 234 5.73 5.26 29.44
C PHE A 234 6.42 5.61 28.11
N LEU A 235 5.97 5.02 26.99
CA LEU A 235 6.58 5.26 25.67
C LEU A 235 6.45 6.71 25.18
N ASN A 236 5.38 7.42 25.57
CA ASN A 236 5.16 8.81 25.18
C ASN A 236 5.94 9.80 26.05
N ARG A 237 6.36 9.43 27.27
CA ARG A 237 7.19 10.28 28.13
C ARG A 237 8.59 10.47 27.54
N ASP A 238 9.18 9.42 26.99
CA ASP A 238 10.53 9.46 26.40
C ASP A 238 10.61 10.30 25.11
N SER A 239 9.46 10.66 24.51
CA SER A 239 9.39 11.50 23.30
C SER A 239 9.26 13.00 23.54
N GLU A 240 9.03 13.44 24.78
CA GLU A 240 8.96 14.87 25.15
C GLU A 240 10.26 15.40 25.80
N GLU A 241 11.23 14.52 26.07
CA GLU A 241 12.53 14.87 26.67
C GLU A 241 13.70 15.01 25.67
N ASN A 242 13.44 14.97 24.34
CA ASN A 242 14.42 15.25 23.28
C ASN A 242 13.85 16.24 22.25
#